data_AF-A0A958ELQ2-F1
#
_entry.id   AF-A0A958ELQ2-F1
#
_cell.length_a   1.000
_cell.length_b   1.000
_cell.length_c   1.000
_cell.angle_alpha   90.00
_cell.angle_beta   90.00
_cell.angle_gamma   90.00
#
_symmetry.space_group_name_H-M   'P 1'
#
loop_
_entity.id
_entity.type
_entity.pdbx_description
1 polymer ?
#
loop_
_entity_poly.entity_id
_entity_poly.type
_entity_poly.pdbx_seq_one_letter_code
_entity_poly.pdbx_strand_id
1 'polypeptide(L)'
;MIWFKSKEQCVHCRRKTKREFEGQPTCADCKIELLMKRETIRKCPVDGSTLKKISNNELILDRCPTCSGVWLDAGELEAIKEAATNEGMGTGVAVGMVVF
;
A
#
# COMPACT_ATOMS: atom_id res chain seq x y z
N MET A 1 -4.76 -17.69 30.73
CA MET A 1 -5.46 -18.60 29.80
C MET A 1 -6.51 -17.81 29.03
N ILE A 2 -6.26 -17.48 27.76
CA ILE A 2 -7.22 -17.41 26.63
C ILE A 2 -6.47 -16.91 25.39
N TRP A 3 -5.81 -17.84 24.71
CA TRP A 3 -5.00 -17.64 23.50
C TRP A 3 -5.83 -17.86 22.23
N PHE A 4 -6.97 -17.18 22.10
CA PHE A 4 -7.78 -17.22 20.88
C PHE A 4 -8.45 -15.85 20.67
N LYS A 5 -7.76 -14.92 19.98
CA LYS A 5 -8.41 -13.70 19.47
C LYS A 5 -9.46 -14.14 18.44
N SER A 6 -10.73 -14.05 18.81
CA SER A 6 -11.86 -14.45 17.97
C SER A 6 -11.82 -13.67 16.66
N LYS A 7 -12.21 -14.29 15.53
CA LYS A 7 -12.30 -13.55 14.25
C LYS A 7 -13.43 -12.52 14.36
N GLU A 8 -13.08 -11.24 14.31
CA GLU A 8 -14.02 -10.11 14.38
C GLU A 8 -14.56 -9.77 12.98
N GLN A 9 -15.62 -8.98 12.91
CA GLN A 9 -16.21 -8.56 11.64
C GLN A 9 -15.64 -7.22 11.20
N CYS A 10 -15.25 -7.11 9.93
CA CYS A 10 -14.84 -5.85 9.34
C CYS A 10 -15.98 -4.82 9.42
N VAL A 11 -15.72 -3.62 9.94
CA VAL A 11 -16.74 -2.56 10.09
C VAL A 11 -17.26 -2.04 8.74
N HIS A 12 -16.52 -2.26 7.65
CA HIS A 12 -16.86 -1.78 6.30
C HIS A 12 -17.56 -2.82 5.41
N CYS A 13 -17.16 -4.10 5.46
CA CYS A 13 -17.71 -5.16 4.59
C CYS A 13 -18.23 -6.39 5.33
N ARG A 14 -18.21 -6.41 6.68
CA ARG A 14 -18.65 -7.51 7.56
C ARG A 14 -17.96 -8.87 7.38
N ARG A 15 -16.96 -8.98 6.49
CA ARG A 15 -16.13 -10.18 6.38
C ARG A 15 -15.36 -10.42 7.67
N LYS A 16 -15.20 -11.70 8.02
CA LYS A 16 -14.41 -12.11 9.20
C LYS A 16 -12.94 -11.76 8.97
N THR A 17 -12.38 -10.92 9.82
CA THR A 17 -10.99 -10.48 9.79
C THR A 17 -10.34 -10.66 11.16
N LYS A 18 -9.03 -10.87 11.18
CA LYS A 18 -8.21 -10.74 12.41
C LYS A 18 -7.37 -9.46 12.38
N ARG A 19 -7.42 -8.73 11.26
CA ARG A 19 -6.65 -7.52 11.01
C ARG A 19 -7.40 -6.31 11.55
N GLU A 20 -6.64 -5.35 12.01
CA GLU A 20 -7.11 -4.09 12.59
C GLU A 20 -6.46 -2.94 11.83
N PHE A 21 -7.22 -1.87 11.61
CA PHE A 21 -6.74 -0.64 11.00
C PHE A 21 -7.28 0.53 11.81
N GLU A 22 -6.41 1.43 12.26
CA GLU A 22 -6.76 2.59 13.09
C GLU A 22 -7.61 2.24 14.33
N GLY A 23 -7.32 1.10 14.97
CA GLY A 23 -8.03 0.63 16.16
C GLY A 23 -9.38 -0.04 15.91
N GLN A 24 -9.75 -0.29 14.64
CA GLN A 24 -11.01 -0.96 14.29
C GLN A 24 -10.77 -2.22 13.44
N PRO A 25 -11.56 -3.29 13.63
CA PRO A 25 -11.46 -4.49 12.81
C PRO A 25 -11.79 -4.15 11.36
N THR A 26 -10.78 -4.25 10.49
CA THR A 26 -10.86 -3.87 9.08
C THR A 26 -10.11 -4.89 8.25
N CYS A 27 -10.74 -5.41 7.19
CA CYS A 27 -10.08 -6.37 6.30
C CYS A 27 -9.08 -5.67 5.36
N ALA A 28 -8.17 -6.46 4.78
CA ALA A 28 -7.14 -5.98 3.85
C ALA A 28 -7.71 -5.14 2.71
N ASP A 29 -8.75 -5.64 2.03
CA ASP A 29 -9.30 -4.93 0.87
C ASP A 29 -9.96 -3.61 1.27
N CYS A 30 -10.73 -3.58 2.37
CA CYS A 30 -11.35 -2.34 2.82
C CYS A 30 -10.30 -1.33 3.33
N LYS A 31 -9.19 -1.80 3.92
CA LYS A 31 -8.06 -0.95 4.24
C LYS A 31 -7.47 -0.32 2.97
N ILE A 32 -7.22 -1.12 1.93
CA ILE A 32 -6.71 -0.62 0.64
C ILE A 32 -7.69 0.42 0.04
N GLU A 33 -8.98 0.14 0.02
CA GLU A 33 -10.00 1.08 -0.48
C GLU A 33 -10.01 2.41 0.29
N LEU A 34 -9.83 2.38 1.62
CA LEU A 34 -9.76 3.59 2.45
C LEU A 34 -8.49 4.39 2.18
N LEU A 35 -7.35 3.73 2.09
CA LEU A 35 -6.07 4.38 1.79
C LEU A 35 -6.10 4.99 0.39
N MET A 36 -6.61 4.28 -0.61
CA MET A 36 -6.78 4.78 -1.98
C MET A 36 -7.60 6.08 -2.04
N LYS A 37 -8.66 6.20 -1.22
CA LYS A 37 -9.52 7.38 -1.16
C LYS A 37 -8.88 8.60 -0.49
N ARG A 38 -7.93 8.39 0.43
CA ARG A 38 -7.33 9.47 1.23
C ARG A 38 -6.18 10.18 0.50
N GLU A 39 -5.57 9.52 -0.46
CA GLU A 39 -4.33 9.98 -1.05
C GLU A 39 -4.57 10.81 -2.32
N THR A 40 -3.80 11.89 -2.45
CA THR A 40 -4.02 12.92 -3.47
C THR A 40 -3.60 12.48 -4.86
N ILE A 41 -4.25 13.01 -5.89
CA ILE A 41 -3.89 12.74 -7.28
C ILE A 41 -2.65 13.55 -7.63
N ARG A 42 -1.58 12.89 -8.08
CA ARG A 42 -0.32 13.52 -8.47
C ARG A 42 -0.07 13.47 -9.98
N LYS A 43 0.79 14.37 -10.43
CA LYS A 43 1.31 14.39 -11.80
C LYS A 43 2.71 13.80 -11.83
N CYS A 44 3.01 13.06 -12.88
CA CYS A 44 4.34 12.57 -13.19
C CYS A 44 5.29 13.77 -13.35
N PRO A 45 6.42 13.82 -12.63
CA PRO A 45 7.40 14.91 -12.78
C PRO A 45 8.20 14.82 -14.09
N VAL A 46 8.14 13.68 -14.79
CA VAL A 46 8.86 13.47 -16.07
C VAL A 46 8.06 13.96 -17.27
N ASP A 47 6.75 13.66 -17.31
CA ASP A 47 5.90 13.92 -18.49
C ASP A 47 4.61 14.71 -18.18
N GLY A 48 4.36 15.04 -16.91
CA GLY A 48 3.18 15.79 -16.48
C GLY A 48 1.85 15.03 -16.50
N SER A 49 1.84 13.76 -16.93
CA SER A 49 0.62 12.94 -16.96
C SER A 49 0.12 12.58 -15.56
N THR A 50 -1.18 12.34 -15.42
CA THR A 50 -1.77 11.94 -14.13
C THR A 50 -1.34 10.52 -13.78
N LEU A 51 -0.74 10.36 -12.60
CA LEU A 51 -0.35 9.06 -12.09
C LEU A 51 -1.59 8.21 -11.80
N LYS A 52 -1.50 6.92 -12.10
CA LYS A 52 -2.54 5.92 -11.83
C LYS A 52 -2.13 5.08 -10.64
N LYS A 53 -3.04 4.96 -9.67
CA LYS A 53 -2.86 4.08 -8.51
C LYS A 53 -3.06 2.63 -8.91
N ILE A 54 -2.12 1.80 -8.51
CA ILE A 54 -2.23 0.34 -8.58
C ILE A 54 -2.10 -0.21 -7.17
N SER A 55 -2.95 -1.17 -6.78
CA SER A 55 -2.78 -1.92 -5.54
C SER A 55 -2.14 -3.28 -5.83
N ASN A 56 -1.14 -3.65 -5.03
CA ASN A 56 -0.54 -4.98 -5.06
C ASN A 56 -0.20 -5.41 -3.64
N ASN A 57 -0.71 -6.56 -3.17
CA ASN A 57 -0.43 -7.13 -1.85
C ASN A 57 -0.43 -6.11 -0.68
N GLU A 58 -1.51 -5.31 -0.55
CA GLU A 58 -1.66 -4.30 0.51
C GLU A 58 -0.78 -3.05 0.39
N LEU A 59 -0.02 -2.94 -0.71
CA LEU A 59 0.72 -1.74 -1.09
C LEU A 59 -0.04 -0.99 -2.18
N ILE A 60 -0.07 0.33 -2.08
CA ILE A 60 -0.55 1.23 -3.12
C ILE A 60 0.68 1.85 -3.76
N LEU A 61 0.69 1.92 -5.08
CA LEU A 61 1.79 2.49 -5.86
C LEU A 61 1.23 3.45 -6.91
N ASP A 62 1.90 4.57 -7.10
CA ASP A 62 1.58 5.50 -8.18
C ASP A 62 2.41 5.15 -9.43
N ARG A 63 1.72 4.72 -10.49
CA ARG A 63 2.37 4.39 -11.77
C ARG A 63 2.00 5.40 -12.85
N CYS A 64 3.00 5.91 -13.54
CA CYS A 64 2.79 6.70 -14.74
C CYS A 64 2.43 5.78 -15.92
N PRO A 65 1.30 5.99 -16.62
CA PRO A 65 0.95 5.20 -17.81
C PRO A 65 1.82 5.51 -19.04
N THR A 66 2.53 6.64 -19.04
CA THR A 66 3.28 7.14 -20.20
C THR A 66 4.77 6.77 -20.08
N CYS A 67 5.47 7.26 -19.06
CA CYS A 67 6.88 6.93 -18.84
C CYS A 67 7.12 5.58 -18.15
N SER A 68 6.05 4.88 -17.73
CA SER A 68 6.11 3.63 -16.96
C SER A 68 6.84 3.70 -15.60
N GLY A 69 7.20 4.90 -15.13
CA GLY A 69 7.81 5.14 -13.83
C GLY A 69 6.86 4.82 -12.67
N VAL A 70 7.42 4.33 -11.56
CA VAL A 70 6.72 4.11 -10.29
C VAL A 70 7.20 5.15 -9.29
N TRP A 71 6.25 5.81 -8.63
CA TRP A 71 6.48 6.89 -7.69
C TRP A 71 5.95 6.47 -6.32
N LEU A 72 6.74 6.76 -5.30
CA LEU A 72 6.46 6.44 -3.91
C LEU A 72 6.44 7.72 -3.09
N ASP A 73 5.52 7.80 -2.14
CA ASP A 73 5.44 8.90 -1.19
C ASP A 73 6.42 8.75 -0.04
N ALA A 74 6.75 9.89 0.57
CA ALA A 74 7.57 9.92 1.78
C ALA A 74 6.83 9.16 2.91
N GLY A 75 7.40 8.03 3.33
CA GLY A 75 6.81 7.12 4.33
C GLY A 75 6.32 5.79 3.75
N GLU A 76 5.97 5.71 2.47
CA GLU A 76 5.60 4.45 1.81
C GLU A 76 6.83 3.55 1.62
N LEU A 77 7.98 4.14 1.32
CA LEU A 77 9.24 3.40 1.20
C LEU A 77 9.59 2.65 2.50
N GLU A 78 9.31 3.24 3.66
CA GLU A 78 9.57 2.61 4.95
C GLU A 78 8.57 1.47 5.22
N ALA A 79 7.30 1.65 4.86
CA ALA A 79 6.31 0.57 4.92
C ALA A 79 6.67 -0.61 4.00
N ILE A 80 7.21 -0.35 2.80
CA ILE A 80 7.70 -1.38 1.88
C ILE A 80 8.91 -2.10 2.49
N LYS A 81 9.87 -1.36 3.07
CA LYS A 81 11.04 -1.96 3.73
C LYS A 81 10.63 -2.86 4.90
N GLU A 82 9.67 -2.43 5.72
CA GLU A 82 9.18 -3.22 6.86
C GLU A 82 8.38 -4.45 6.42
N ALA A 83 7.64 -4.36 5.31
CA ALA A 83 7.00 -5.53 4.70
C ALA A 83 8.03 -6.50 4.11
N ALA A 84 9.06 -5.99 3.44
CA ALA A 84 10.12 -6.76 2.79
C ALA A 84 11.05 -7.49 3.77
N THR A 85 11.22 -6.98 4.99
CA THR A 85 12.03 -7.65 6.02
C THR A 85 11.27 -8.77 6.74
N ASN A 86 9.93 -8.72 6.78
CA ASN A 86 9.10 -9.69 7.50
C ASN A 86 8.68 -10.90 6.65
N GLU A 87 8.61 -10.76 5.33
CA GLU A 87 8.38 -11.87 4.41
C GLU A 87 9.68 -12.08 3.63
N GLY A 88 10.24 -13.29 3.62
CA GLY A 88 11.53 -13.61 2.96
C GLY A 88 11.54 -13.49 1.42
N MET A 89 10.88 -12.48 0.86
CA MET A 89 11.01 -12.00 -0.50
C MET A 89 12.26 -11.14 -0.59
N GLY A 90 13.31 -11.67 -1.22
CA GLY A 90 14.49 -10.88 -1.59
C GLY A 90 14.07 -9.73 -2.49
N THR A 91 13.95 -8.52 -1.92
CA THR A 91 13.62 -7.32 -2.69
C THR A 91 14.86 -6.80 -3.38
N GLY A 92 15.08 -7.23 -4.62
CA GLY A 92 15.86 -6.45 -5.57
C GLY A 92 15.10 -5.20 -5.98
N VAL A 93 14.97 -4.21 -5.09
CA VAL A 93 14.52 -2.87 -5.50
C VAL A 93 15.74 -2.19 -6.12
N ALA A 94 15.85 -2.26 -7.45
CA ALA A 94 16.69 -1.33 -8.18
C ALA A 94 16.00 0.05 -8.13
N VAL A 95 16.21 0.79 -7.03
CA VAL A 95 15.95 2.23 -7.02
C VAL A 95 17.00 2.83 -7.93
N GLY A 96 16.67 2.93 -9.21
CA GLY A 96 17.46 3.66 -10.20
C GLY A 96 17.54 5.10 -9.75
N MET A 97 18.65 5.44 -9.11
CA MET A 97 19.05 6.80 -8.81
C MET A 97 19.04 7.58 -10.13
N VAL A 98 18.10 8.51 -10.29
CA VAL A 98 18.15 9.45 -11.42
C VAL A 98 19.32 10.37 -11.11
N VAL A 99 20.44 10.12 -11.78
CA VAL A 99 21.61 11.00 -11.77
C VAL A 99 21.23 12.21 -12.63
N PHE A 100 21.23 13.40 -12.04
CA PHE A 100 21.22 14.67 -12.77
C PHE A 100 22.62 14.94 -13.34
#